data_AF-A0A226NA25-F1
#
_entry.id   AF-A0A226NA25-F1
#
_cell.length_a   1.000
_cell.length_b   1.000
_cell.length_c   1.000
_cell.angle_alpha   90.00
_cell.angle_beta   90.00
_cell.angle_gamma   90.00
#
_symmetry.space_group_name_H-M   'P 1'
#
loop_
_entity.id
_entity.type
_entity.pdbx_description
1 polymer ?
#
loop_
_entity_poly.entity_id
_entity_poly.type
_entity_poly.pdbx_seq_one_letter_code
_entity_poly.pdbx_strand_id
1 'polypeptide(L)'
;VRLQVGLYVVYLLDWLTVFDKDQILVLRLEDHASNVKYTMHMVFQFLDLGPLSEKQEALITKSPASNTRRPEDRSLGPMLPTTKAILRDFYRPFNTKLAQVLFDDAFLWKRT
;
A
#
# COMPACT_ATOMS: atom_id res chain seq x y z
N VAL A 1 5.75 -3.12 -19.37
CA VAL A 1 5.07 -3.09 -18.05
C VAL A 1 5.13 -4.48 -17.44
N ARG A 2 5.46 -4.63 -16.15
CA ARG A 2 5.55 -5.94 -15.45
C ARG A 2 4.31 -6.14 -14.56
N LEU A 3 3.24 -6.69 -15.12
CA LEU A 3 1.95 -6.86 -14.42
C LEU A 3 2.02 -7.84 -13.24
N GLN A 4 2.88 -8.84 -13.34
CA GLN A 4 3.06 -9.87 -12.32
C GLN A 4 3.41 -9.28 -10.94
N VAL A 5 4.11 -8.13 -10.89
CA VAL A 5 4.53 -7.49 -9.64
C VAL A 5 3.32 -6.96 -8.84
N GLY A 6 2.21 -6.65 -9.51
CA GLY A 6 0.98 -6.18 -8.88
C GLY A 6 0.09 -7.31 -8.34
N LEU A 7 0.47 -8.58 -8.51
CA LEU A 7 -0.30 -9.74 -8.05
C LEU A 7 -0.03 -10.01 -6.56
N TYR A 8 -0.24 -9.01 -5.69
CA TYR A 8 0.21 -9.02 -4.30
C TYR A 8 -0.21 -10.26 -3.51
N VAL A 9 -1.45 -10.72 -3.71
CA VAL A 9 -1.99 -11.87 -2.99
C VAL A 9 -1.24 -13.17 -3.28
N VAL A 10 -0.70 -13.34 -4.49
CA VAL A 10 0.06 -14.54 -4.86
C VAL A 10 1.29 -14.65 -3.97
N TYR A 11 2.04 -13.55 -3.84
CA TYR A 11 3.22 -13.51 -3.00
C TYR A 11 2.86 -13.57 -1.51
N LEU A 12 1.84 -12.82 -1.08
CA LEU A 12 1.44 -12.77 0.33
C LEU A 12 1.06 -14.16 0.86
N LEU A 13 0.38 -15.00 0.06
CA LEU A 13 0.04 -16.35 0.46
C LEU A 13 1.28 -17.20 0.78
N ASP A 14 2.36 -17.07 0.00
CA ASP A 14 3.62 -17.77 0.26
C ASP A 14 4.24 -17.31 1.59
N TRP A 15 4.24 -15.99 1.87
CA TRP A 15 4.73 -15.45 3.14
C TRP A 15 3.91 -15.97 4.33
N LEU A 16 2.59 -16.07 4.18
CA LEU A 16 1.69 -16.61 5.21
C LEU A 16 1.82 -18.12 5.45
N THR A 17 2.56 -18.85 4.61
CA THR A 17 2.93 -20.25 4.91
C THR A 17 4.03 -20.38 5.94
N VAL A 18 4.78 -19.29 6.18
CA VAL A 18 5.96 -19.26 7.07
C VAL A 18 5.73 -18.37 8.28
N PHE A 19 5.05 -17.23 8.09
CA PHE A 19 4.81 -16.23 9.14
C PHE A 19 3.32 -16.16 9.48
N ASP A 20 3.03 -15.97 10.76
CA ASP A 20 1.67 -15.69 11.18
C ASP A 20 1.22 -14.33 10.65
N LYS A 21 -0.09 -14.19 10.40
CA LYS A 21 -0.68 -12.95 9.87
C LYS A 21 -0.33 -11.72 10.71
N ASP A 22 -0.20 -11.88 12.03
CA ASP A 22 0.04 -10.79 12.97
C ASP A 22 1.52 -10.34 12.95
N GLN A 23 2.39 -11.06 12.24
CA GLN A 23 3.80 -10.72 12.00
C GLN A 23 4.02 -9.99 10.65
N ILE A 24 2.94 -9.70 9.91
CA ILE A 24 3.01 -9.00 8.62
C ILE A 24 2.04 -7.81 8.64
N LEU A 25 2.60 -6.61 8.50
CA LEU A 25 1.82 -5.39 8.31
C LEU A 25 1.74 -5.03 6.81
N VAL A 26 0.52 -4.98 6.27
CA VAL A 26 0.27 -4.51 4.90
C VAL A 26 -0.35 -3.11 4.95
N LEU A 27 0.35 -2.12 4.41
CA LEU A 27 -0.10 -0.72 4.35
C LEU A 27 -0.41 -0.29 2.93
N ARG A 28 -1.47 0.51 2.78
CA ARG A 28 -1.80 1.17 1.52
C ARG A 28 -1.05 2.48 1.39
N LEU A 29 -0.42 2.70 0.24
CA LEU A 29 0.35 3.92 -0.02
C LEU A 29 -0.58 5.13 -0.13
N GLU A 30 -1.81 4.95 -0.58
CA GLU A 30 -2.83 5.99 -0.66
C GLU A 30 -3.22 6.51 0.74
N ASP A 31 -3.30 5.63 1.73
CA ASP A 31 -3.55 6.01 3.12
C ASP A 31 -2.33 6.71 3.71
N HIS A 32 -1.13 6.22 3.41
CA HIS A 32 0.10 6.88 3.85
C HIS A 32 0.24 8.28 3.25
N ALA A 33 -0.03 8.45 1.95
CA ALA A 33 0.04 9.73 1.27
C ALA A 33 -1.02 10.72 1.76
N SER A 34 -2.22 10.25 2.11
CA SER A 34 -3.29 11.11 2.65
C SER A 34 -3.14 11.40 4.14
N ASN A 35 -2.58 10.47 4.92
CA ASN A 35 -2.38 10.60 6.35
C ASN A 35 -1.15 9.81 6.84
N VAL A 36 0.02 10.42 6.66
CA VAL A 36 1.32 9.88 7.12
C VAL A 36 1.30 9.63 8.63
N LYS A 37 0.72 10.54 9.40
CA LYS A 37 0.59 10.40 10.86
C LYS A 37 -0.10 9.09 11.23
N TYR A 38 -1.30 8.85 10.70
CA TYR A 38 -2.10 7.67 11.01
C TYR A 38 -1.35 6.37 10.68
N THR A 39 -0.80 6.28 9.48
CA THR A 39 -0.08 5.06 9.06
C THR A 39 1.21 4.83 9.84
N MET A 40 1.90 5.88 10.27
CA MET A 40 3.09 5.75 11.13
C MET A 40 2.73 5.30 12.56
N HIS A 41 1.58 5.69 13.09
CA HIS A 41 1.08 5.10 14.34
C HIS A 41 0.82 3.60 14.19
N MET A 42 0.26 3.14 13.07
CA MET A 42 0.11 1.71 12.80
C MET A 42 1.46 0.98 12.75
N VAL A 43 2.47 1.57 12.12
CA VAL A 43 3.84 1.01 12.10
C VAL A 43 4.42 0.90 13.51
N PHE A 44 4.29 1.94 14.33
CA PHE A 44 4.80 1.95 15.70
C PHE A 44 4.12 0.89 16.56
N GLN A 45 2.79 0.79 16.45
CA GLN A 45 2.02 -0.23 17.15
C GLN A 45 2.41 -1.65 16.72
N PHE A 46 2.58 -1.88 15.42
CA PHE A 46 2.98 -3.19 14.89
C PHE A 46 4.38 -3.61 15.34
N LEU A 47 5.31 -2.66 15.42
CA LEU A 47 6.68 -2.89 15.89
C LEU A 47 6.82 -2.90 17.42
N ASP A 48 5.71 -2.80 18.16
CA ASP A 48 5.66 -2.67 19.62
C ASP A 48 6.58 -1.56 20.16
N LEU A 49 6.56 -0.41 19.49
CA LEU A 49 7.30 0.78 19.89
C LEU A 49 6.46 1.64 20.84
N GLY A 50 7.14 2.35 21.74
CA GLY A 50 6.50 3.35 22.60
C GLY A 50 5.77 4.44 21.80
N PRO A 51 4.82 5.17 22.42
CA PRO A 51 4.00 6.15 21.73
C PRO A 51 4.84 7.27 21.10
N LEU A 52 4.44 7.71 19.91
CA LEU A 52 5.04 8.86 19.24
C LEU A 52 4.75 10.14 20.04
N SER A 53 5.80 10.84 20.47
CA SER A 53 5.65 12.21 20.96
C SER A 53 5.28 13.15 19.80
N GLU A 54 4.60 14.27 20.11
CA GLU A 54 4.25 15.29 19.10
C GLU A 54 5.46 15.78 18.29
N LYS A 55 6.63 15.89 18.96
CA LYS A 55 7.88 16.29 18.31
C LYS A 55 8.37 15.25 17.29
N GLN A 56 8.34 13.96 17.65
CA GLN A 56 8.73 12.87 16.75
C GLN A 56 7.77 12.76 15.57
N GLU A 57 6.46 12.87 15.84
CA GLU A 57 5.43 12.84 14.81
C GLU A 57 5.59 13.99 13.81
N ALA A 58 5.88 15.20 14.30
CA ALA A 58 6.15 16.36 13.45
C ALA A 58 7.42 16.19 12.60
N LEU A 59 8.45 15.51 13.11
CA LEU A 59 9.68 15.23 12.36
C LEU A 59 9.44 14.20 11.24
N ILE A 60 8.68 13.15 11.54
CA ILE A 60 8.36 12.09 10.57
C ILE A 60 7.51 12.66 9.42
N THR A 61 6.48 13.43 9.74
CA THR A 61 5.56 14.00 8.75
C THR A 61 6.15 15.13 7.90
N LYS A 62 7.18 15.83 8.39
CA LYS A 62 7.87 16.92 7.65
C LYS A 62 9.02 16.43 6.79
N SER A 63 9.47 15.19 6.97
CA SER A 63 10.58 14.65 6.20
C SER A 63 10.15 14.47 4.74
N PRO A 64 10.91 14.99 3.75
CA PRO A 64 10.56 14.81 2.35
C PRO A 64 10.61 13.32 1.99
N ALA A 65 9.73 12.91 1.07
CA ALA A 65 9.74 11.54 0.59
C ALA A 65 11.11 11.21 -0.05
N SER A 66 11.75 10.15 0.45
CA SER A 66 12.93 9.55 -0.15
C SER A 66 12.52 8.57 -1.26
N ASN A 67 13.43 8.25 -2.20
CA ASN A 67 13.16 7.34 -3.32
C ASN A 67 11.99 7.77 -4.23
N THR A 68 11.73 9.08 -4.33
CA THR A 68 10.72 9.56 -5.29
C THR A 68 11.21 9.37 -6.72
N ARG A 69 10.26 9.14 -7.64
CA ARG A 69 10.56 9.18 -9.08
C ARG A 69 11.25 10.48 -9.43
N ARG A 70 12.24 10.38 -10.34
CA ARG A 70 12.90 11.54 -10.92
C ARG A 70 11.85 12.44 -11.57
N PRO A 71 11.99 13.77 -11.51
CA PRO A 71 11.00 14.71 -12.05
C PRO A 71 10.59 14.41 -13.49
N GLU A 72 11.55 14.02 -14.33
CA GLU A 72 11.34 13.62 -15.73
C GLU A 72 10.43 12.39 -15.90
N ASP A 73 10.44 11.47 -14.94
CA ASP A 73 9.64 10.23 -14.95
C ASP A 73 8.25 10.39 -14.29
N ARG A 74 7.96 11.58 -13.72
CA ARG A 74 6.66 11.88 -13.10
C ARG A 74 5.59 12.24 -14.14
N SER A 75 6.00 12.83 -15.26
CA SER A 75 5.12 13.37 -16.29
C SER A 75 4.73 12.33 -17.35
N LEU A 76 4.00 11.29 -16.96
CA LEU A 76 3.51 10.27 -17.92
C LEU A 76 2.12 10.57 -18.49
N GLY A 77 1.47 11.64 -18.03
CA GLY A 77 0.07 11.93 -18.34
C GLY A 77 -0.91 10.91 -17.72
N PRO A 78 -2.23 11.16 -17.83
CA PRO A 78 -3.23 10.20 -17.37
C PRO A 78 -3.22 8.94 -18.24
N MET A 79 -3.40 7.78 -17.60
CA MET A 79 -3.60 6.52 -18.31
C MET A 79 -4.86 6.59 -19.18
N LEU A 80 -4.80 6.03 -20.40
CA LEU A 80 -5.99 5.91 -21.26
C LEU A 80 -7.13 5.18 -20.53
N PRO A 81 -8.38 5.65 -20.63
CA PRO A 81 -9.52 5.02 -19.94
C PRO A 81 -9.67 3.53 -20.26
N THR A 82 -9.47 3.15 -21.52
CA THR A 82 -9.53 1.74 -21.97
C THR A 82 -8.46 0.89 -21.29
N THR A 83 -7.22 1.40 -21.21
CA THR A 83 -6.13 0.71 -20.51
C THR A 83 -6.45 0.56 -19.03
N LYS A 84 -6.98 1.60 -18.37
CA LYS A 84 -7.40 1.54 -16.96
C LYS A 84 -8.48 0.47 -16.75
N ALA A 85 -9.46 0.39 -17.64
CA ALA A 85 -10.51 -0.62 -17.59
C ALA A 85 -9.95 -2.05 -17.71
N ILE A 86 -9.08 -2.30 -18.71
CA ILE A 86 -8.45 -3.61 -18.91
C ILE A 86 -7.64 -4.02 -17.68
N LEU A 87 -6.83 -3.11 -17.12
CA LEU A 87 -6.03 -3.41 -15.93
C LEU A 87 -6.91 -3.66 -14.70
N ARG A 88 -7.98 -2.89 -14.51
CA ARG A 88 -8.93 -3.10 -13.42
C ARG A 88 -9.58 -4.48 -13.52
N ASP A 89 -9.98 -4.90 -14.72
CA ASP A 89 -10.59 -6.21 -14.94
C ASP A 89 -9.59 -7.34 -14.70
N PHE A 90 -8.34 -7.16 -15.16
CA PHE A 90 -7.24 -8.11 -14.93
C PHE A 90 -6.92 -8.30 -13.44
N TYR A 91 -6.78 -7.22 -12.67
CA TYR A 91 -6.43 -7.30 -11.24
C TYR A 91 -7.62 -7.66 -10.33
N ARG A 92 -8.87 -7.50 -10.79
CA ARG A 92 -10.09 -7.73 -9.98
C ARG A 92 -10.08 -9.04 -9.19
N PRO A 93 -9.83 -10.24 -9.78
CA PRO A 93 -9.87 -11.48 -9.00
C PRO A 93 -8.79 -11.51 -7.90
N PHE A 94 -7.61 -10.99 -8.18
CA PHE A 94 -6.49 -10.94 -7.23
C PHE A 94 -6.77 -9.97 -6.09
N ASN A 95 -7.28 -8.78 -6.39
CA ASN A 95 -7.65 -7.78 -5.39
C ASN A 95 -8.82 -8.25 -4.51
N THR A 96 -9.77 -8.99 -5.09
CA THR A 96 -10.86 -9.61 -4.33
C THR A 96 -10.32 -10.64 -3.35
N LYS A 97 -9.40 -11.51 -3.78
CA LYS A 97 -8.75 -12.48 -2.89
C LYS A 97 -7.88 -11.79 -1.84
N LEU A 98 -7.17 -10.72 -2.20
CA LEU A 98 -6.35 -9.92 -1.28
C LEU A 98 -7.19 -9.34 -0.15
N ALA A 99 -8.31 -8.69 -0.48
CA ALA A 99 -9.23 -8.13 0.49
C ALA A 99 -9.79 -9.20 1.44
N GLN A 100 -10.08 -10.40 0.94
CA GLN A 100 -10.51 -11.53 1.77
C GLN A 100 -9.40 -12.02 2.72
N VAL A 101 -8.16 -12.13 2.23
CA VAL A 101 -7.02 -12.59 3.04
C VAL A 101 -6.67 -11.58 4.13
N LEU A 102 -6.74 -10.28 3.82
CA LEU A 102 -6.45 -9.20 4.76
C LEU A 102 -7.64 -8.77 5.62
N PHE A 103 -8.84 -9.31 5.33
CA PHE A 103 -10.10 -8.86 5.93
C PHE A 103 -10.32 -7.34 5.83
N ASP A 104 -9.93 -6.76 4.69
CA ASP A 104 -10.00 -5.32 4.43
C ASP A 104 -10.50 -5.02 3.01
N ASP A 105 -11.73 -4.53 2.92
CA ASP A 105 -12.42 -4.14 1.69
C ASP A 105 -11.76 -2.96 0.96
N ALA A 106 -10.87 -2.22 1.64
CA ALA A 106 -10.18 -1.09 1.05
C ALA A 106 -9.18 -1.54 -0.04
N PHE A 107 -8.76 -2.81 -0.04
CA PHE A 107 -7.98 -3.46 -1.11
C PHE A 107 -8.83 -3.90 -2.31
N LEU A 108 -10.13 -3.65 -2.32
CA LEU A 108 -10.95 -3.82 -3.53
C LEU A 108 -10.78 -2.66 -4.52
N TRP A 109 -10.19 -1.54 -4.08
CA TRP A 109 -9.95 -0.35 -4.92
C TRP A 109 -11.19 0.09 -5.71
N LYS A 110 -12.37 0.07 -5.07
CA LYS A 110 -13.66 0.41 -5.72
C LYS A 110 -13.76 1.89 -6.12
N ARG A 111 -12.96 2.78 -5.51
CA ARG A 111 -13.07 4.24 -5.63
C ARG A 111 -11.87 4.92 -6.32
N THR A 112 -10.96 4.16 -6.93
CA THR A 112 -9.73 4.68 -7.55
C THR A 112 -9.77 4.81 -9.07
#